data_AF-A0A2I3SSF7-F1
#
_entry.id   AF-A0A2I3SSF7-F1
#
_cell.length_a   1.000
_cell.length_b   1.000
_cell.length_c   1.000
_cell.angle_alpha   90.00
_cell.angle_beta   90.00
_cell.angle_gamma   90.00
#
_symmetry.space_group_name_H-M   'P 1'
#
loop_
_entity.id
_entity.type
_entity.pdbx_description
1 polymer ?
#
loop_
_entity_poly.entity_id
_entity_poly.type
_entity_poly.pdbx_seq_one_letter_code
_entity_poly.pdbx_strand_id
1 'polypeptide(L)'
;MTQKTKQNPGVPCKRAAGFAQAQRGRGWAELVGMSGGGTETPVGCEAAPGGGSKKRDSLGTAGSAHLIIKDLGEIHSRLLDHRPVIQGETRYFVKEFEEKRGLREMRVLENLKNMIHETNEHTLPKCRDTMRDSLSQVLQRLQAANDSVCRLQQREQERKKIHSDHLVASEKQHMLQWDNFMKEQPNKRAEVDEEHRKAMERLKEQYAEMEKDLAKFSTF
;
A
#
# COMPACT_ATOMS: atom_id res chain seq x y z
N MET A 1 12.31 46.51 23.54
CA MET A 1 13.06 45.71 24.53
C MET A 1 12.82 44.24 24.23
N THR A 2 13.82 43.62 23.62
CA THR A 2 13.77 42.31 22.97
C THR A 2 14.33 41.28 23.95
N GLN A 3 13.52 40.32 24.41
CA GLN A 3 14.03 39.20 25.21
C GLN A 3 14.10 37.93 24.36
N LYS A 4 15.34 37.43 24.29
CA LYS A 4 15.81 36.20 23.66
C LYS A 4 15.14 34.97 24.27
N THR A 5 14.58 34.09 23.45
CA THR A 5 14.42 32.68 23.77
C THR A 5 15.57 31.87 23.18
N LYS A 6 16.18 31.10 24.07
CA LYS A 6 17.44 30.38 23.96
C LYS A 6 17.20 29.08 23.20
N GLN A 7 17.76 28.96 22.00
CA GLN A 7 17.92 27.68 21.31
C GLN A 7 18.96 26.83 22.05
N ASN A 8 18.67 25.54 22.22
CA ASN A 8 19.67 24.56 22.63
C ASN A 8 19.68 23.41 21.60
N PRO A 9 20.84 22.92 21.15
CA PRO A 9 20.96 22.01 20.01
C PRO A 9 21.12 20.54 20.41
N GLY A 10 20.57 19.66 19.57
CA GLY A 10 21.21 18.42 19.13
C GLY A 10 21.27 17.22 20.09
N VAL A 11 20.53 16.16 19.77
CA VAL A 11 21.01 14.76 19.78
C VAL A 11 20.31 13.99 18.63
N PRO A 12 20.99 13.10 17.88
CA PRO A 12 20.64 12.76 16.50
C PRO A 12 19.76 11.51 16.34
N CYS A 13 18.88 11.57 15.34
CA CYS A 13 18.07 10.46 14.85
C CYS A 13 18.96 9.45 14.09
N LYS A 14 19.21 8.28 14.67
CA LYS A 14 19.90 7.19 13.99
C LYS A 14 18.95 6.46 13.05
N ARG A 15 19.14 6.73 11.76
CA ARG A 15 18.63 5.99 10.62
C ARG A 15 19.36 4.64 10.57
N ALA A 16 18.63 3.53 10.64
CA ALA A 16 19.15 2.21 10.29
C ALA A 16 18.56 1.79 8.95
N ALA A 17 19.44 1.64 7.96
CA ALA A 17 19.19 1.04 6.66
C ALA A 17 19.67 -0.42 6.67
N GLY A 18 19.01 -1.27 5.89
CA GLY A 18 19.30 -2.70 5.72
C GLY A 18 17.98 -3.49 5.83
N PHE A 19 17.58 -4.38 4.95
CA PHE A 19 18.30 -5.11 3.92
C PHE A 19 17.24 -5.61 2.92
N ALA A 20 17.45 -5.38 1.63
CA ALA A 20 16.68 -6.03 0.58
C ALA A 20 17.34 -7.37 0.29
N GLN A 21 16.57 -8.47 0.29
CA GLN A 21 17.02 -9.72 -0.30
C GLN A 21 15.92 -10.31 -1.17
N ALA A 22 16.23 -10.33 -2.46
CA ALA A 22 15.51 -11.06 -3.49
C ALA A 22 15.78 -12.56 -3.35
N GLN A 23 14.75 -13.38 -3.56
CA GLN A 23 14.92 -14.73 -4.11
C GLN A 23 13.94 -14.94 -5.26
N ARG A 24 14.53 -14.99 -6.45
CA ARG A 24 13.97 -15.60 -7.67
C ARG A 24 14.27 -17.10 -7.63
N GLY A 25 13.36 -17.93 -8.11
CA GLY A 25 13.69 -19.29 -8.52
C GLY A 25 12.49 -20.22 -8.69
N ARG A 26 12.53 -21.01 -9.78
CA ARG A 26 11.57 -22.02 -10.28
C ARG A 26 10.54 -21.42 -11.26
N GLY A 27 10.63 -21.61 -12.57
CA GLY A 27 11.26 -22.67 -13.35
C GLY A 27 10.18 -23.31 -14.20
N TRP A 28 10.07 -22.92 -15.47
CA TRP A 28 9.26 -23.62 -16.47
C TRP A 28 10.18 -23.92 -17.65
N ALA A 29 10.68 -25.15 -17.64
CA ALA A 29 11.45 -25.71 -18.72
C ALA A 29 10.50 -26.19 -19.82
N GLU A 30 10.86 -25.78 -21.02
CA GLU A 30 10.40 -26.22 -22.32
C GLU A 30 10.58 -27.74 -22.49
N LEU A 31 9.57 -28.42 -23.05
CA LEU A 31 9.73 -29.74 -23.64
C LEU A 31 9.02 -29.76 -25.00
N VAL A 32 9.83 -29.80 -26.06
CA VAL A 32 9.44 -30.04 -27.45
C VAL A 32 9.94 -31.43 -27.84
N GLY A 33 9.12 -32.15 -28.63
CA GLY A 33 9.46 -33.36 -29.36
C GLY A 33 8.60 -34.55 -28.94
N MET A 34 8.04 -35.40 -29.79
CA MET A 34 8.06 -35.65 -31.24
C MET A 34 6.80 -36.51 -31.52
N SER A 35 6.28 -36.54 -32.75
CA SER A 35 5.97 -37.80 -33.46
C SER A 35 5.25 -37.52 -34.78
N GLY A 36 5.87 -37.96 -35.87
CA GLY A 36 5.27 -37.98 -37.20
C GLY A 36 4.29 -39.13 -37.38
N GLY A 37 3.53 -39.04 -38.46
CA GLY A 37 2.65 -40.07 -38.98
C GLY A 37 2.15 -39.62 -40.34
N GLY A 38 2.76 -40.15 -41.39
CA GLY A 38 2.34 -39.91 -42.77
C GLY A 38 1.09 -40.71 -43.12
N THR A 39 0.34 -40.22 -44.10
CA THR A 39 -0.53 -41.06 -44.92
C THR A 39 -0.56 -40.48 -46.33
N GLU A 40 -0.14 -41.32 -47.26
CA GLU A 40 -0.17 -41.12 -48.70
C GLU A 40 -1.58 -41.41 -49.20
N THR A 41 -2.10 -40.66 -50.18
CA THR A 41 -3.20 -41.15 -51.02
C THR A 41 -3.06 -40.61 -52.44
N PRO A 42 -3.41 -41.41 -53.46
CA PRO A 42 -2.84 -41.29 -54.79
C PRO A 42 -3.67 -40.45 -55.76
N VAL A 43 -2.97 -40.05 -56.81
CA VAL A 43 -3.42 -39.50 -58.09
C VAL A 43 -4.55 -40.33 -58.71
N GLY A 44 -5.57 -39.63 -59.20
CA GLY A 44 -6.57 -40.15 -60.13
C GLY A 44 -6.92 -39.10 -61.18
N CYS A 45 -6.21 -39.13 -62.31
CA CYS A 45 -6.61 -38.45 -63.54
C CYS A 45 -7.51 -39.39 -64.35
N GLU A 46 -8.74 -38.99 -64.62
CA GLU A 46 -9.51 -39.51 -65.75
C GLU A 46 -9.90 -38.35 -66.66
N ALA A 47 -9.32 -38.33 -67.85
CA ALA A 47 -9.83 -37.58 -68.98
C ALA A 47 -10.49 -38.60 -69.94
N ALA A 48 -11.80 -38.41 -70.16
CA ALA A 48 -12.58 -39.19 -71.10
C ALA A 48 -12.09 -39.01 -72.55
N PRO A 49 -12.10 -40.05 -73.40
CA PRO A 49 -11.92 -39.89 -74.83
C PRO A 49 -13.29 -39.70 -75.49
N GLY A 50 -13.58 -38.48 -75.96
CA GLY A 50 -14.71 -38.19 -76.83
C GLY A 50 -14.20 -37.66 -78.16
N GLY A 51 -14.55 -38.31 -79.28
CA GLY A 51 -14.27 -37.75 -80.60
C GLY A 51 -14.38 -38.75 -81.74
N GLY A 52 -15.54 -38.75 -82.40
CA GLY A 52 -15.91 -39.70 -83.45
C GLY A 52 -15.11 -39.60 -84.75
N SER A 53 -14.90 -40.76 -85.35
CA SER A 53 -14.44 -40.92 -86.73
C SER A 53 -15.52 -40.50 -87.71
N LYS A 54 -15.28 -39.41 -88.45
CA LYS A 54 -15.94 -39.18 -89.74
C LYS A 54 -15.05 -38.40 -90.70
N LYS A 55 -15.00 -38.94 -91.92
CA LYS A 55 -14.54 -38.36 -93.19
C LYS A 55 -13.03 -38.34 -93.49
N ARG A 56 -12.66 -39.38 -94.24
CA ARG A 56 -11.65 -39.36 -95.30
C ARG A 56 -12.14 -38.39 -96.40
N ASP A 57 -11.33 -37.39 -96.74
CA ASP A 57 -11.15 -36.85 -98.09
C ASP A 57 -9.81 -36.12 -98.15
N SER A 58 -9.10 -36.34 -99.26
CA SER A 58 -7.70 -35.98 -99.52
C SER A 58 -7.41 -34.48 -99.56
N LEU A 59 -6.40 -34.04 -98.79
CA LEU A 59 -5.45 -32.99 -99.22
C LEU A 59 -4.16 -33.06 -98.39
N GLY A 60 -3.18 -33.82 -98.89
CA GLY A 60 -1.79 -33.73 -98.39
C GLY A 60 -1.30 -32.30 -98.58
N THR A 61 -0.69 -31.73 -97.53
CA THR A 61 -0.18 -30.34 -97.35
C THR A 61 -1.00 -29.47 -96.37
N ALA A 62 -2.28 -29.75 -96.10
CA ALA A 62 -3.05 -29.00 -95.09
C ALA A 62 -2.82 -29.48 -93.64
N GLY A 63 -2.36 -30.72 -93.45
CA GLY A 63 -2.10 -31.29 -92.14
C GLY A 63 -0.87 -30.71 -91.44
N SER A 64 0.24 -30.49 -92.16
CA SER A 64 1.48 -29.97 -91.55
C SER A 64 1.33 -28.51 -91.13
N ALA A 65 0.73 -27.66 -91.96
CA ALA A 65 0.49 -26.25 -91.61
C ALA A 65 -0.47 -26.11 -90.42
N HIS A 66 -1.50 -26.96 -90.33
CA HIS A 66 -2.42 -26.95 -89.20
C HIS A 66 -1.77 -27.44 -87.89
N LEU A 67 -0.90 -28.44 -87.97
CA LEU A 67 -0.09 -28.88 -86.83
C LEU A 67 0.87 -27.79 -86.37
N ILE A 68 1.55 -27.10 -87.29
CA ILE A 68 2.46 -26.00 -86.96
C ILE A 68 1.71 -24.83 -86.28
N ILE A 69 0.51 -24.47 -86.77
CA ILE A 69 -0.31 -23.42 -86.14
C ILE A 69 -0.78 -23.83 -84.74
N LYS A 70 -1.15 -25.10 -84.57
CA LYS A 70 -1.53 -25.64 -83.26
C LYS A 70 -0.34 -25.62 -82.30
N ASP A 71 0.84 -26.04 -82.76
CA ASP A 71 2.07 -26.03 -81.98
C ASP A 71 2.49 -24.60 -81.62
N LEU A 72 2.35 -23.64 -82.54
CA LEU A 72 2.58 -22.21 -82.27
C LEU A 72 1.59 -21.66 -81.24
N GLY A 73 0.32 -22.02 -81.30
CA GLY A 73 -0.69 -21.63 -80.30
C GLY A 73 -0.44 -22.26 -78.93
N GLU A 74 0.05 -23.50 -78.91
CA GLU A 74 0.45 -24.21 -77.69
C GLU A 74 1.70 -23.60 -77.07
N ILE A 75 2.71 -23.25 -77.88
CA ILE A 75 3.93 -22.57 -77.43
C ILE A 75 3.57 -21.17 -76.91
N HIS A 76 2.71 -20.42 -77.63
CA HIS A 76 2.28 -19.09 -77.22
C HIS A 76 1.48 -19.13 -75.90
N SER A 77 0.56 -20.07 -75.73
CA SER A 77 -0.17 -20.22 -74.46
C SER A 77 0.76 -20.64 -73.31
N ARG A 78 1.73 -21.53 -73.54
CA ARG A 78 2.71 -21.90 -72.50
C ARG A 78 3.65 -20.76 -72.11
N LEU A 79 4.02 -19.89 -73.05
CA LEU A 79 4.95 -18.79 -72.79
C LEU A 79 4.27 -17.53 -72.26
N LEU A 80 3.03 -17.26 -72.69
CA LEU A 80 2.36 -15.98 -72.43
C LEU A 80 1.09 -16.10 -71.58
N ASP A 81 0.60 -17.32 -71.31
CA ASP A 81 -0.42 -17.51 -70.28
C ASP A 81 0.24 -17.51 -68.90
N HIS A 82 0.09 -16.40 -68.18
CA HIS A 82 0.57 -16.26 -66.81
C HIS A 82 -0.29 -17.03 -65.80
N ARG A 83 -1.45 -17.56 -66.20
CA ARG A 83 -2.38 -18.24 -65.28
C ARG A 83 -1.74 -19.45 -64.58
N PRO A 84 -1.04 -20.37 -65.25
CA PRO A 84 -0.41 -21.50 -64.55
C PRO A 84 0.67 -21.05 -63.55
N VAL A 85 1.42 -20.00 -63.88
CA VAL A 85 2.46 -19.42 -63.01
C VAL A 85 1.83 -18.75 -61.79
N ILE A 86 0.89 -17.82 -61.98
CA ILE A 86 0.21 -17.12 -60.88
C ILE A 86 -0.57 -18.09 -59.99
N GLN A 87 -1.25 -19.07 -60.57
CA GLN A 87 -1.92 -20.10 -59.78
C GLN A 87 -0.91 -21.01 -59.04
N GLY A 88 0.24 -21.32 -59.63
CA GLY A 88 1.33 -22.03 -58.97
C GLY A 88 1.86 -21.28 -57.77
N GLU A 89 2.20 -19.99 -57.95
CA GLU A 89 2.66 -19.09 -56.89
C GLU A 89 1.60 -18.91 -55.79
N THR A 90 0.33 -18.74 -56.16
CA THR A 90 -0.78 -18.63 -55.19
C THR A 90 -0.92 -19.91 -54.36
N ARG A 91 -0.88 -21.07 -55.00
CA ARG A 91 -0.92 -22.36 -54.30
C ARG A 91 0.30 -22.55 -53.41
N TYR A 92 1.49 -22.17 -53.89
CA TYR A 92 2.72 -22.23 -53.11
C TYR A 92 2.64 -21.32 -51.89
N PHE A 93 2.17 -20.09 -52.04
CA PHE A 93 1.99 -19.14 -50.95
C PHE A 93 1.05 -19.68 -49.86
N VAL A 94 -0.13 -20.18 -50.27
CA VAL A 94 -1.10 -20.79 -49.34
C VAL A 94 -0.48 -21.99 -48.63
N LYS A 95 0.15 -22.89 -49.40
CA LYS A 95 0.81 -24.10 -48.87
C LYS A 95 1.92 -23.77 -47.87
N GLU A 96 2.78 -22.78 -48.17
CA GLU A 96 3.84 -22.36 -47.26
C GLU A 96 3.30 -21.78 -45.94
N PHE A 97 2.21 -21.01 -46.01
CA PHE A 97 1.60 -20.39 -44.83
C PHE A 97 0.83 -21.39 -43.96
N GLU A 98 0.05 -22.28 -44.59
CA GLU A 98 -0.80 -23.25 -43.90
C GLU A 98 -0.01 -24.47 -43.42
N GLU A 99 0.91 -25.00 -44.23
CA GLU A 99 1.61 -26.26 -43.94
C GLU A 99 2.99 -26.05 -43.30
N LYS A 100 3.86 -25.19 -43.87
CA LYS A 100 5.26 -25.09 -43.40
C LYS A 100 5.47 -24.14 -42.23
N ARG A 101 4.80 -22.98 -42.25
CA ARG A 101 4.80 -22.03 -41.10
C ARG A 101 3.75 -22.38 -40.06
N GLY A 102 2.74 -23.14 -40.47
CA GLY A 102 1.75 -23.76 -39.60
C GLY A 102 1.00 -22.77 -38.73
N LEU A 103 0.57 -21.62 -39.27
CA LEU A 103 -0.16 -20.58 -38.53
C LEU A 103 0.55 -20.06 -37.25
N ARG A 104 1.88 -20.13 -37.19
CA ARG A 104 2.66 -19.73 -36.00
C ARG A 104 2.36 -18.29 -35.58
N GLU A 105 2.28 -17.38 -36.54
CA GLU A 105 2.00 -15.96 -36.33
C GLU A 105 0.61 -15.76 -35.71
N MET A 106 -0.40 -16.51 -36.19
CA MET A 106 -1.74 -16.48 -35.62
C MET A 106 -1.76 -16.98 -34.17
N ARG A 107 -1.04 -18.07 -33.85
CA ARG A 107 -0.92 -18.54 -32.46
C ARG A 107 -0.23 -17.53 -31.57
N VAL A 108 0.82 -16.87 -32.06
CA VAL A 108 1.52 -15.81 -31.30
C VAL A 108 0.59 -14.64 -31.02
N LEU A 109 -0.20 -14.21 -32.01
CA LEU A 109 -1.18 -13.12 -31.84
C LEU A 109 -2.30 -13.51 -30.88
N GLU A 110 -2.81 -14.74 -30.95
CA GLU A 110 -3.82 -15.24 -30.03
C GLU A 110 -3.28 -15.33 -28.59
N ASN A 111 -2.06 -15.82 -28.42
CA ASN A 111 -1.37 -15.84 -27.13
C ASN A 111 -1.17 -14.42 -26.58
N LEU A 112 -0.77 -13.48 -27.43
CA LEU A 112 -0.61 -12.08 -27.04
C LEU A 112 -1.96 -11.47 -26.64
N LYS A 113 -3.02 -11.72 -27.41
CA LYS A 113 -4.39 -11.30 -27.10
C LYS A 113 -4.81 -11.82 -25.73
N ASN A 114 -4.60 -13.11 -25.47
CA ASN A 114 -4.94 -13.74 -24.18
C ASN A 114 -4.12 -13.17 -23.03
N MET A 115 -2.82 -12.92 -23.23
CA MET A 115 -1.96 -12.29 -22.23
C MET A 115 -2.39 -10.86 -21.92
N ILE A 116 -2.74 -10.08 -22.95
CA ILE A 116 -3.27 -8.72 -22.79
C ILE A 116 -4.60 -8.77 -22.02
N HIS A 117 -5.50 -9.69 -22.39
CA HIS A 117 -6.79 -9.86 -21.72
C HIS A 117 -6.64 -10.26 -20.25
N GLU A 118 -5.80 -11.24 -19.94
CA GLU A 118 -5.50 -11.66 -18.56
C GLU A 118 -4.88 -10.51 -17.75
N THR A 119 -3.96 -9.75 -18.37
CA THR A 119 -3.32 -8.62 -17.71
C THR A 119 -4.33 -7.50 -17.42
N ASN A 120 -5.15 -7.14 -18.40
CA ASN A 120 -6.07 -5.99 -18.31
C ASN A 120 -7.32 -6.27 -17.49
N GLU A 121 -7.92 -7.44 -17.64
CA GLU A 121 -9.18 -7.76 -16.98
C GLU A 121 -8.98 -8.37 -15.59
N HIS A 122 -7.84 -9.01 -15.33
CA HIS A 122 -7.63 -9.76 -14.08
C HIS A 122 -6.48 -9.20 -13.27
N THR A 123 -5.26 -9.16 -13.83
CA THR A 123 -4.06 -8.82 -13.07
C THR A 123 -4.07 -7.36 -12.60
N LEU A 124 -4.36 -6.42 -13.50
CA LEU A 124 -4.39 -4.99 -13.18
C LEU A 124 -5.52 -4.63 -12.20
N PRO A 125 -6.78 -5.07 -12.38
CA PRO A 125 -7.85 -4.82 -11.42
C PRO A 125 -7.54 -5.40 -10.05
N LYS A 126 -7.06 -6.65 -9.99
CA LYS A 126 -6.67 -7.28 -8.72
C LYS A 126 -5.57 -6.51 -8.00
N CYS A 127 -4.55 -6.03 -8.73
CA CYS A 127 -3.48 -5.21 -8.18
C CYS A 127 -4.03 -3.88 -7.62
N ARG A 128 -4.86 -3.19 -8.41
CA ARG A 128 -5.53 -1.94 -8.01
C ARG A 128 -6.35 -2.12 -6.74
N ASP A 129 -7.16 -3.16 -6.69
CA ASP A 129 -8.09 -3.38 -5.58
C ASP A 129 -7.32 -3.79 -4.32
N THR A 130 -6.32 -4.68 -4.45
CA THR A 130 -5.42 -5.04 -3.34
C THR A 130 -4.68 -3.81 -2.79
N MET A 131 -4.19 -2.93 -3.65
CA MET A 131 -3.53 -1.70 -3.25
C MET A 131 -4.49 -0.74 -2.57
N ARG A 132 -5.71 -0.56 -3.12
CA ARG A 132 -6.77 0.26 -2.52
C ARG A 132 -7.14 -0.23 -1.12
N ASP A 133 -7.32 -1.54 -0.96
CA ASP A 133 -7.70 -2.14 0.32
C ASP A 133 -6.58 -2.02 1.35
N SER A 134 -5.33 -2.26 0.93
CA SER A 134 -4.16 -2.12 1.80
C SER A 134 -3.98 -0.67 2.26
N LEU A 135 -4.10 0.30 1.33
CA LEU A 135 -3.98 1.72 1.65
C LEU A 135 -5.12 2.21 2.54
N SER A 136 -6.36 1.80 2.26
CA SER A 136 -7.51 2.17 3.10
C SER A 136 -7.36 1.63 4.52
N GLN A 137 -6.87 0.41 4.67
CA GLN A 137 -6.60 -0.20 5.98
C GLN A 137 -5.50 0.54 6.75
N VAL A 138 -4.40 0.92 6.08
CA VAL A 138 -3.33 1.72 6.70
C VAL A 138 -3.84 3.10 7.12
N LEU A 139 -4.65 3.75 6.27
CA LEU A 139 -5.23 5.06 6.57
C LEU A 139 -6.18 5.00 7.77
N GLN A 140 -7.04 3.98 7.85
CA GLN A 140 -7.93 3.77 8.99
C GLN A 140 -7.13 3.57 10.30
N ARG A 141 -6.08 2.75 10.28
CA ARG A 141 -5.23 2.54 11.47
C ARG A 141 -4.52 3.82 11.88
N LEU A 142 -4.02 4.59 10.92
CA LEU A 142 -3.37 5.87 11.18
C LEU A 142 -4.36 6.86 11.80
N GLN A 143 -5.57 6.95 11.28
CA GLN A 143 -6.61 7.82 11.81
C GLN A 143 -6.99 7.43 13.24
N ALA A 144 -7.21 6.14 13.52
CA ALA A 144 -7.50 5.65 14.86
C ALA A 144 -6.35 5.92 15.86
N ALA A 145 -5.09 5.79 15.41
CA ALA A 145 -3.93 6.13 16.22
C ALA A 145 -3.88 7.63 16.51
N ASN A 146 -4.14 8.48 15.51
CA ASN A 146 -4.19 9.93 15.67
C ASN A 146 -5.29 10.35 16.67
N ASP A 147 -6.50 9.82 16.52
CA ASP A 147 -7.62 10.09 17.43
C ASP A 147 -7.30 9.65 18.87
N SER A 148 -6.59 8.53 19.02
CA SER A 148 -6.12 8.04 20.31
C SER A 148 -5.09 8.96 20.94
N VAL A 149 -4.14 9.48 20.16
CA VAL A 149 -3.14 10.45 20.62
C VAL A 149 -3.80 11.77 21.01
N CYS A 150 -4.73 12.30 20.20
CA CYS A 150 -5.49 13.50 20.52
C CYS A 150 -6.25 13.36 21.84
N ARG A 151 -6.96 12.24 22.03
CA ARG A 151 -7.66 11.94 23.29
C ARG A 151 -6.71 11.82 24.47
N LEU A 152 -5.55 11.19 24.29
CA LEU A 152 -4.54 11.07 25.35
C LEU A 152 -4.00 12.46 25.73
N GLN A 153 -3.66 13.28 24.75
CA GLN A 153 -3.16 14.64 24.96
C GLN A 153 -4.19 15.50 25.69
N GLN A 154 -5.47 15.39 25.33
CA GLN A 154 -6.54 16.10 26.03
C GLN A 154 -6.63 15.69 27.50
N ARG A 155 -6.64 14.38 27.79
CA ARG A 155 -6.67 13.87 29.17
C ARG A 155 -5.46 14.33 29.97
N GLU A 156 -4.27 14.31 29.38
CA GLU A 156 -3.06 14.78 30.05
C GLU A 156 -3.14 16.29 30.35
N GLN A 157 -3.72 17.09 29.46
CA GLN A 157 -3.94 18.51 29.70
C GLN A 157 -4.96 18.75 30.83
N GLU A 158 -6.06 18.00 30.86
CA GLU A 158 -7.06 18.06 31.93
C GLU A 158 -6.44 17.66 33.27
N ARG A 159 -5.67 16.57 33.32
CA ARG A 159 -4.96 16.12 34.52
C ARG A 159 -3.97 17.16 35.03
N LYS A 160 -3.18 17.77 34.14
CA LYS A 160 -2.27 18.87 34.49
C LYS A 160 -3.01 20.06 35.09
N LYS A 161 -4.15 20.43 34.50
CA LYS A 161 -4.99 21.51 35.02
C LYS A 161 -5.50 21.19 36.43
N ILE A 162 -6.09 20.01 36.63
CA ILE A 162 -6.60 19.57 37.94
C ILE A 162 -5.47 19.56 38.99
N HIS A 163 -4.29 19.06 38.64
CA HIS A 163 -3.15 19.04 39.54
C HIS A 163 -2.68 20.45 39.91
N SER A 164 -2.60 21.35 38.93
CA SER A 164 -2.27 22.76 39.16
C SER A 164 -3.30 23.43 40.07
N ASP A 165 -4.59 23.24 39.81
CA ASP A 165 -5.68 23.81 40.60
C ASP A 165 -5.64 23.28 42.05
N HIS A 166 -5.37 21.99 42.23
CA HIS A 166 -5.18 21.37 43.54
C HIS A 166 -4.00 21.96 44.31
N LEU A 167 -2.84 22.15 43.65
CA LEU A 167 -1.67 22.78 44.27
C LEU A 167 -1.99 24.20 44.76
N VAL A 168 -2.63 25.02 43.92
CA VAL A 168 -3.03 26.39 44.28
C VAL A 168 -4.05 26.40 45.42
N ALA A 169 -5.02 25.47 45.42
CA ALA A 169 -5.99 25.35 46.50
C ALA A 169 -5.34 24.96 47.83
N SER A 170 -4.41 24.00 47.80
CA SER A 170 -3.65 23.56 48.98
C SER A 170 -2.77 24.69 49.55
N GLU A 171 -2.10 25.45 48.69
CA GLU A 171 -1.31 26.62 49.11
C GLU A 171 -2.18 27.67 49.82
N LYS A 172 -3.33 28.01 49.23
CA LYS A 172 -4.29 28.95 49.85
C LYS A 172 -4.81 28.44 51.19
N GLN A 173 -5.08 27.15 51.30
CA GLN A 173 -5.52 26.53 52.54
C GLN A 173 -4.44 26.64 53.62
N HIS A 174 -3.18 26.34 53.30
CA HIS A 174 -2.07 26.48 54.25
C HIS A 174 -1.88 27.94 54.69
N MET A 175 -2.03 28.89 53.77
CA MET A 175 -1.96 30.32 54.09
C MET A 175 -3.09 30.73 55.07
N LEU A 176 -4.32 30.29 54.84
CA LEU A 176 -5.44 30.54 55.76
C LEU A 176 -5.22 29.90 57.14
N GLN A 177 -4.71 28.66 57.17
CA GLN A 177 -4.37 27.98 58.42
C GLN A 177 -3.29 28.74 59.18
N TRP A 178 -2.26 29.21 58.47
CA TRP A 178 -1.19 30.02 59.06
C TRP A 178 -1.72 31.35 59.61
N ASP A 179 -2.55 32.06 58.86
CA ASP A 179 -3.16 33.32 59.31
C ASP A 179 -4.01 33.13 60.57
N ASN A 180 -4.81 32.06 60.63
CA ASN A 180 -5.61 31.73 61.81
C ASN A 180 -4.71 31.40 63.01
N PHE A 181 -3.68 30.56 62.80
CA PHE A 181 -2.71 30.23 63.84
C PHE A 181 -2.01 31.47 64.38
N MET A 182 -1.59 32.39 63.52
CA MET A 182 -0.93 33.64 63.90
C MET A 182 -1.87 34.59 64.66
N LYS A 183 -3.14 34.65 64.29
CA LYS A 183 -4.17 35.42 65.01
C LYS A 183 -4.45 34.86 66.42
N GLU A 184 -4.35 33.55 66.61
CA GLU A 184 -4.53 32.92 67.93
C GLU A 184 -3.35 33.15 68.90
N GLN A 185 -2.13 33.37 68.40
CA GLN A 185 -0.94 33.55 69.23
C GLN A 185 -1.06 34.63 70.32
N PRO A 186 -1.50 35.88 70.03
CA PRO A 186 -1.66 36.90 71.06
C PRO A 186 -2.70 36.54 72.11
N ASN A 187 -3.79 35.87 71.72
CA ASN A 187 -4.83 35.44 72.66
C ASN A 187 -4.27 34.41 73.65
N LYS A 188 -3.51 33.42 73.17
CA LYS A 188 -2.85 32.41 74.03
C LYS A 188 -1.84 33.06 74.98
N ARG A 189 -1.07 34.05 74.50
CA ARG A 189 -0.16 34.83 75.36
C ARG A 189 -0.92 35.60 76.44
N ALA A 190 -1.98 36.32 76.06
CA ALA A 190 -2.79 37.07 77.00
C ALA A 190 -3.47 36.19 78.06
N GLU A 191 -3.89 34.98 77.69
CA GLU A 191 -4.44 34.00 78.62
C GLU A 191 -3.41 33.56 79.67
N VAL A 192 -2.19 33.22 79.24
CA VAL A 192 -1.09 32.86 80.15
C VAL A 192 -0.69 34.04 81.04
N ASP A 193 -0.57 35.23 80.47
CA ASP A 193 -0.24 36.46 81.23
C ASP A 193 -1.30 36.75 82.30
N GLU A 194 -2.58 36.55 81.97
CA GLU A 194 -3.69 36.73 82.89
C GLU A 194 -3.73 35.66 84.00
N GLU A 195 -3.45 34.40 83.67
CA GLU A 195 -3.30 33.33 84.67
C GLU A 195 -2.13 33.62 85.61
N HIS A 196 -0.98 34.03 85.08
CA HIS A 196 0.18 34.42 85.85
C HIS A 196 -0.13 35.60 86.79
N ARG A 197 -0.79 36.64 86.26
CA ARG A 197 -1.24 37.80 87.06
C ARG A 197 -2.15 37.38 88.20
N LYS A 198 -3.15 36.52 87.94
CA LYS A 198 -4.03 35.98 88.98
C LYS A 198 -3.27 35.15 90.03
N ALA A 199 -2.28 34.36 89.62
CA ALA A 199 -1.47 33.57 90.54
C ALA A 199 -0.62 34.47 91.46
N MET A 200 -0.01 35.52 90.91
CA MET A 200 0.77 36.49 91.68
C MET A 200 -0.09 37.26 92.68
N GLU A 201 -1.29 37.71 92.28
CA GLU A 201 -2.19 38.39 93.21
C GLU A 201 -2.61 37.48 94.38
N ARG A 202 -2.97 36.21 94.10
CA ARG A 202 -3.27 35.24 95.19
C ARG A 202 -2.08 35.05 96.13
N LEU A 203 -0.87 34.96 95.60
CA LEU A 203 0.32 34.80 96.42
C LEU A 203 0.54 36.04 97.30
N LYS A 204 0.38 37.23 96.74
CA LYS A 204 0.48 38.51 97.46
C LYS A 204 -0.57 38.61 98.56
N GLU A 205 -1.81 38.21 98.29
CA GLU A 205 -2.88 38.13 99.29
C GLU A 205 -2.52 37.18 100.44
N GLN A 206 -1.96 36.00 100.13
CA GLN A 206 -1.50 35.05 101.17
C GLN A 206 -0.39 35.63 102.06
N TYR A 207 0.60 36.29 101.46
CA TYR A 207 1.66 36.94 102.25
C TYR A 207 1.12 38.09 103.10
N ALA A 208 0.20 38.90 102.58
CA ALA A 208 -0.42 39.99 103.34
C ALA A 208 -1.26 39.46 104.52
N GLU A 209 -1.98 38.34 104.35
CA GLU A 209 -2.72 37.73 105.45
C GLU A 209 -1.78 37.15 106.52
N MET A 210 -0.71 36.46 106.10
CA MET A 210 0.33 35.98 107.01
C MET A 210 1.02 37.13 107.77
N GLU A 211 1.27 38.26 107.11
CA GLU A 211 1.81 39.46 107.75
C GLU A 211 0.86 40.00 108.82
N LYS A 212 -0.46 40.07 108.55
CA LYS A 212 -1.46 40.44 109.56
C LYS A 212 -1.49 39.44 110.71
N ASP A 213 -1.42 38.14 110.44
CA ASP A 213 -1.42 37.11 111.48
C ASP A 213 -0.18 37.23 112.37
N LEU A 214 1.00 37.42 111.79
CA LEU A 214 2.24 37.69 112.52
C LEU A 214 2.14 38.97 113.36
N ALA A 215 1.53 40.03 112.83
CA ALA A 215 1.31 41.27 113.56
C ALA A 215 0.39 41.07 114.78
N LYS A 216 -0.61 40.17 114.72
CA LYS A 216 -1.46 39.82 115.88
C LYS A 216 -0.68 39.12 116.99
N PHE A 217 0.36 38.33 116.65
CA PHE A 217 1.25 37.70 117.63
C PHE A 217 2.34 38.64 118.15
N SER A 218 2.60 39.76 117.48
CA SER A 218 3.60 40.77 117.88
C SER A 218 3.07 41.82 118.87
N THR A 219 1.76 41.84 119.16
CA THR A 219 1.12 42.80 120.08
C THR A 219 0.98 42.32 121.54
N PHE A 220 1.70 41.26 121.91
CA PHE A 220 1.96 40.88 123.31
C PHE A 220 3.35 41.35 123.74
#